data_AF-A0A0W0UJN1-F1
#
_entry.id   AF-A0A0W0UJN1-F1
#
_cell.length_a   1.000
_cell.length_b   1.000
_cell.length_c   1.000
_cell.angle_alpha   90.00
_cell.angle_beta   90.00
_cell.angle_gamma   90.00
#
_symmetry.space_group_name_H-M   'P 1'
#
loop_
_entity.id
_entity.type
_entity.pdbx_description
1 polymer ?
#
loop_
_entity_poly.entity_id
_entity_poly.type
_entity_poly.pdbx_seq_one_letter_code
_entity_poly.pdbx_strand_id
1 'polypeptide(L)'
;MVTITLTNQNANSSYREATVNVASKICIIDGEERDLKSLQDINFQHPLLTYPSLQSNSNRYHYSYDNIDELLKTARYIYATLLWAEKPHECQFVISPSHKFLSLKKTYQIPFSLDYNKPAKSWIDIHQMNNLLSHISGYRFRYIDNLIIEQTLSLKDLPRKVNGDVLFDFDKQTCAFLYKAEPFEKCDLRYINEFIGFGVYAREAILRGEFVCFYYGVKTSNPEIKRYHFSSRFDVLGMGTDASSYSNIARFINHAPARTRVKQVEPSLLYANLAYRWYLLYGIEVVGFIALKNIAKGEQLLIDYGPGYFEPTEECRFNVEGKFLAPNGMLLSEKHHEKLNMLRIMAKHGISQAAYRILKRPLIALSIALAVFVLIYYM
;
A
#
# COMPACT_ATOMS: atom_id res chain seq x y z
N MET A 1 -17.48 22.98 -2.72
CA MET A 1 -17.28 23.41 -4.12
C MET A 1 -15.83 23.11 -4.48
N VAL A 2 -15.60 22.46 -5.62
CA VAL A 2 -14.24 22.09 -6.08
C VAL A 2 -13.69 23.22 -6.94
N THR A 3 -12.46 23.63 -6.65
CA THR A 3 -11.73 24.67 -7.37
C THR A 3 -10.40 24.11 -7.86
N ILE A 4 -10.04 24.44 -9.10
CA ILE A 4 -8.78 24.01 -9.73
C ILE A 4 -7.98 25.26 -10.08
N THR A 5 -6.74 25.32 -9.62
CA THR A 5 -5.79 26.38 -9.99
C THR A 5 -4.96 25.91 -11.18
N LEU A 6 -4.85 26.74 -12.23
CA LEU A 6 -4.14 26.43 -13.47
C LEU A 6 -3.09 27.50 -13.71
N THR A 7 -1.84 27.11 -13.97
CA THR A 7 -0.79 28.05 -14.38
C THR A 7 -0.76 28.22 -15.89
N ASN A 8 -0.75 29.46 -16.38
CA ASN A 8 -0.68 29.73 -17.80
C ASN A 8 0.71 29.41 -18.35
N GLN A 9 0.78 28.48 -19.30
CA GLN A 9 2.00 28.09 -19.99
C GLN A 9 2.35 29.02 -21.17
N ASN A 10 1.45 29.94 -21.54
CA ASN A 10 1.75 30.97 -22.51
C ASN A 10 2.60 32.08 -21.86
N ALA A 11 3.92 32.01 -22.04
CA ALA A 11 4.88 32.96 -21.47
C ALA A 11 4.59 34.43 -21.84
N ASN A 12 3.97 34.66 -23.01
CA ASN A 12 3.67 35.99 -23.54
C ASN A 12 2.34 36.57 -23.02
N SER A 13 1.52 35.78 -22.32
CA SER A 13 0.28 36.27 -21.73
C SER A 13 0.57 37.12 -20.48
N SER A 14 -0.21 38.18 -20.28
CA SER A 14 -0.20 38.94 -19.02
C SER A 14 -0.84 38.16 -17.87
N TYR A 15 -1.73 37.22 -18.19
CA TYR A 15 -2.45 36.40 -17.22
C TYR A 15 -1.61 35.19 -16.83
N ARG A 16 -1.26 35.05 -15.54
CA ARG A 16 -0.35 34.00 -15.07
C ARG A 16 -1.06 32.79 -14.49
N GLU A 17 -2.22 32.98 -13.88
CA GLU A 17 -2.94 31.92 -13.18
C GLU A 17 -4.45 32.11 -13.36
N ALA A 18 -5.19 31.01 -13.41
CA ALA A 18 -6.64 31.00 -13.35
C ALA A 18 -7.12 30.03 -12.27
N THR A 19 -8.03 30.46 -11.41
CA THR A 19 -8.72 29.57 -10.47
C THR A 19 -10.12 29.27 -11.00
N VAL A 20 -10.34 28.05 -11.45
CA VAL A 20 -11.61 27.59 -12.03
C VAL A 20 -12.48 26.94 -10.97
N ASN A 21 -13.70 27.43 -10.84
CA ASN A 21 -14.75 26.75 -10.13
C ASN A 21 -15.40 25.71 -11.05
N VAL A 22 -15.16 24.44 -10.75
CA VAL A 22 -15.55 23.33 -11.64
C VAL A 22 -17.07 23.24 -11.81
N ALA A 23 -17.84 23.54 -10.76
CA ALA A 23 -19.29 23.38 -10.79
C ALA A 23 -19.98 24.48 -11.61
N SER A 24 -19.55 25.74 -11.43
CA SER A 24 -20.16 26.89 -12.11
C SER A 24 -19.51 27.22 -13.44
N LYS A 25 -18.31 26.67 -13.73
CA LYS A 25 -17.46 27.03 -14.87
C LYS A 25 -17.07 28.51 -14.89
N ILE A 26 -17.08 29.15 -13.72
CA ILE A 26 -16.54 30.50 -13.54
C ILE A 26 -15.08 30.36 -13.17
N CYS A 27 -14.21 31.13 -13.82
CA CYS A 27 -12.81 31.24 -13.48
C CYS A 27 -12.50 32.64 -12.94
N ILE A 28 -11.57 32.71 -12.00
CA ILE A 28 -11.02 33.96 -11.47
C ILE A 28 -9.64 34.16 -12.06
N ILE A 29 -9.42 35.29 -12.73
CA ILE A 29 -8.15 35.67 -13.37
C ILE A 29 -7.87 37.12 -12.99
N ASP A 30 -6.71 37.41 -12.40
CA ASP A 30 -6.35 38.75 -11.89
C ASP A 30 -7.43 39.38 -10.98
N GLY A 31 -8.19 38.54 -10.26
CA GLY A 31 -9.28 38.97 -9.38
C GLY A 31 -10.62 39.21 -10.06
N GLU A 32 -10.72 39.07 -11.38
CA GLU A 32 -11.97 39.19 -12.14
C GLU A 32 -12.61 37.83 -12.40
N GLU A 33 -13.94 37.75 -12.25
CA GLU A 33 -14.71 36.58 -12.62
C GLU A 33 -15.03 36.57 -14.12
N ARG A 34 -14.78 35.43 -14.78
CA ARG A 34 -15.06 35.22 -16.20
C ARG A 34 -15.57 33.81 -16.46
N ASP A 35 -16.29 33.59 -17.56
CA ASP A 35 -16.66 32.24 -18.00
C ASP A 35 -15.40 31.45 -18.40
N LEU A 36 -15.36 30.15 -18.12
CA LEU A 36 -14.23 29.26 -18.44
C LEU A 36 -13.84 29.34 -19.92
N LYS A 37 -14.79 29.52 -20.85
CA LYS A 37 -14.50 29.60 -22.28
C LYS A 37 -13.67 30.84 -22.63
N SER A 38 -13.76 31.92 -21.85
CA SER A 38 -13.00 33.15 -22.08
C SER A 38 -11.48 32.95 -21.96
N LEU A 39 -11.02 31.86 -21.35
CA LEU A 39 -9.60 31.48 -21.33
C LEU A 39 -9.02 31.35 -22.75
N GLN A 40 -9.84 30.94 -23.72
CA GLN A 40 -9.42 30.86 -25.13
C GLN A 40 -9.18 32.25 -25.73
N ASP A 41 -10.03 33.21 -25.42
CA ASP A 41 -9.97 34.58 -25.96
C ASP A 41 -8.70 35.32 -25.52
N ILE A 42 -8.19 35.01 -24.32
CA ILE A 42 -6.95 35.59 -23.77
C ILE A 42 -5.71 34.73 -24.04
N ASN A 43 -5.83 33.73 -24.94
CA ASN A 43 -4.75 32.80 -25.29
C ASN A 43 -4.12 32.15 -24.04
N PHE A 44 -4.94 31.78 -23.06
CA PHE A 44 -4.51 31.04 -21.88
C PHE A 44 -4.27 29.58 -22.25
N GLN A 45 -3.10 29.05 -21.91
CA GLN A 45 -2.68 27.71 -22.28
C GLN A 45 -2.39 26.90 -21.02
N HIS A 46 -3.09 25.80 -20.84
CA HIS A 46 -2.77 24.80 -19.82
C HIS A 46 -3.14 23.41 -20.35
N PRO A 47 -2.30 22.37 -20.14
CA PRO A 47 -2.50 21.04 -20.75
C PRO A 47 -3.86 20.41 -20.42
N LEU A 48 -4.40 20.69 -19.22
CA LEU A 48 -5.71 20.21 -18.81
C LEU A 48 -6.86 20.71 -19.70
N LEU A 49 -6.77 21.95 -20.20
CA LEU A 49 -7.82 22.53 -21.05
C LEU A 49 -7.91 21.82 -22.41
N THR A 50 -6.77 21.32 -22.89
CA THR A 50 -6.68 20.59 -24.17
C THR A 50 -6.67 19.07 -23.99
N TYR A 51 -6.69 18.55 -22.75
CA TYR A 51 -6.62 17.12 -22.51
C TYR A 51 -7.94 16.44 -22.93
N PRO A 52 -7.91 15.24 -23.53
CA PRO A 52 -9.13 14.57 -23.98
C PRO A 52 -10.11 14.31 -22.83
N SER A 53 -11.39 14.60 -23.06
CA SER A 53 -12.48 14.25 -22.14
C SER A 53 -13.01 12.85 -22.42
N LEU A 54 -13.51 12.20 -21.37
CA LEU A 54 -14.27 10.97 -21.51
C LEU A 54 -15.57 11.24 -22.26
N GLN A 55 -15.95 10.31 -23.12
CA GLN A 55 -17.18 10.38 -23.90
C GLN A 55 -18.25 9.50 -23.25
N SER A 56 -19.47 10.01 -23.16
CA SER A 56 -20.64 9.25 -22.71
C SER A 56 -21.92 9.90 -23.23
N ASN A 57 -22.94 9.08 -23.48
CA ASN A 57 -24.29 9.53 -23.83
C ASN A 57 -25.11 9.91 -22.58
N SER A 58 -24.50 9.84 -21.39
CA SER A 58 -25.12 10.16 -20.10
C SER A 58 -24.12 10.89 -19.20
N ASN A 59 -24.57 11.32 -18.02
CA ASN A 59 -23.67 11.87 -16.99
C ASN A 59 -22.84 10.80 -16.27
N ARG A 60 -22.86 9.55 -16.73
CA ARG A 60 -22.06 8.44 -16.20
C ARG A 60 -20.95 8.07 -17.17
N TYR A 61 -19.71 8.29 -16.77
CA TYR A 61 -18.50 8.05 -17.56
C TYR A 61 -17.80 6.81 -17.03
N HIS A 62 -17.41 5.92 -17.94
CA HIS A 62 -16.68 4.70 -17.60
C HIS A 62 -15.22 4.85 -18.01
N TYR A 63 -14.31 4.59 -17.09
CA TYR A 63 -12.87 4.57 -17.35
C TYR A 63 -12.29 3.25 -16.86
N SER A 64 -11.79 2.43 -17.80
CA SER A 64 -11.05 1.22 -17.47
C SER A 64 -9.61 1.35 -17.90
N TYR A 65 -8.70 0.77 -17.13
CA TYR A 65 -7.26 0.81 -17.37
C TYR A 65 -6.66 -0.60 -17.42
N ASP A 66 -5.75 -0.81 -18.35
CA ASP A 66 -5.04 -2.07 -18.60
C ASP A 66 -3.66 -2.13 -17.91
N ASN A 67 -3.07 -0.97 -17.57
CA ASN A 67 -1.71 -0.85 -17.03
C ASN A 67 -1.56 0.36 -16.10
N ILE A 68 -0.38 0.49 -15.46
CA ILE A 68 -0.08 1.58 -14.52
C ILE A 68 -0.10 2.96 -15.18
N ASP A 69 0.40 3.10 -16.41
CA ASP A 69 0.39 4.40 -17.10
C ASP A 69 -1.04 4.91 -17.35
N GLU A 70 -1.97 4.01 -17.69
CA GLU A 70 -3.39 4.32 -17.81
C GLU A 70 -4.01 4.63 -16.45
N LEU A 71 -3.73 3.84 -15.41
CA LEU A 71 -4.18 4.12 -14.04
C LEU A 71 -3.79 5.55 -13.62
N LEU A 72 -2.53 5.95 -13.84
CA LEU A 72 -2.03 7.27 -13.45
C LEU A 72 -2.70 8.41 -14.24
N LYS A 73 -3.23 8.16 -15.44
CA LYS A 73 -3.97 9.16 -16.24
C LYS A 73 -5.41 9.38 -15.76
N THR A 74 -5.94 8.53 -14.86
CA THR A 74 -7.33 8.59 -14.38
C THR A 74 -7.73 10.01 -13.94
N ALA A 75 -6.91 10.66 -13.11
CA ALA A 75 -7.21 12.00 -12.60
C ALA A 75 -7.33 13.04 -13.72
N ARG A 76 -6.45 12.99 -14.72
CA ARG A 76 -6.48 13.90 -15.88
C ARG A 76 -7.80 13.79 -16.64
N TYR A 77 -8.22 12.56 -16.92
CA TYR A 77 -9.49 12.31 -17.62
C TYR A 77 -10.69 12.83 -16.83
N ILE A 78 -10.72 12.61 -15.51
CA ILE A 78 -11.80 13.10 -14.65
C ILE A 78 -11.86 14.62 -14.69
N TYR A 79 -10.75 15.30 -14.40
CA TYR A 79 -10.73 16.76 -14.35
C TYR A 79 -10.95 17.41 -15.71
N ALA A 80 -10.38 16.88 -16.79
CA ALA A 80 -10.65 17.36 -18.15
C ALA A 80 -12.13 17.21 -18.51
N THR A 81 -12.75 16.07 -18.19
CA THR A 81 -14.18 15.85 -18.44
C THR A 81 -15.04 16.83 -17.65
N LEU A 82 -14.72 17.06 -16.37
CA LEU A 82 -15.47 17.97 -15.52
C LEU A 82 -15.45 19.43 -16.00
N LEU A 83 -14.32 19.90 -16.55
CA LEU A 83 -14.23 21.26 -17.11
C LEU A 83 -15.19 21.48 -18.28
N TRP A 84 -15.41 20.44 -19.08
CA TRP A 84 -16.18 20.54 -20.32
C TRP A 84 -17.62 20.03 -20.21
N ALA A 85 -17.94 19.14 -19.26
CA ALA A 85 -19.29 18.58 -19.06
C ALA A 85 -20.34 19.67 -18.80
N GLU A 86 -21.52 19.60 -19.43
CA GLU A 86 -22.58 20.62 -19.26
C GLU A 86 -23.06 20.75 -17.82
N LYS A 87 -23.14 19.62 -17.09
CA LYS A 87 -23.59 19.55 -15.70
C LYS A 87 -22.59 18.81 -14.81
N PRO A 88 -21.47 19.45 -14.41
CA PRO A 88 -20.38 18.78 -13.69
C PRO A 88 -20.79 18.13 -12.36
N HIS A 89 -21.85 18.64 -11.71
CA HIS A 89 -22.37 18.13 -10.44
C HIS A 89 -23.18 16.83 -10.59
N GLU A 90 -23.71 16.54 -11.78
CA GLU A 90 -24.41 15.29 -12.08
C GLU A 90 -23.44 14.19 -12.56
N CYS A 91 -22.19 14.53 -12.85
CA CYS A 91 -21.20 13.59 -13.38
C CYS A 91 -20.82 12.50 -12.36
N GLN A 92 -20.80 11.25 -12.84
CA GLN A 92 -20.30 10.08 -12.14
C GLN A 92 -19.19 9.42 -12.97
N PHE A 93 -18.08 9.09 -12.33
CA PHE A 93 -16.92 8.46 -12.95
C PHE A 93 -16.76 7.06 -12.36
N VAL A 94 -17.06 6.04 -13.15
CA VAL A 94 -16.89 4.63 -12.79
C VAL A 94 -15.50 4.21 -13.24
N ILE A 95 -14.61 4.00 -12.28
CA ILE A 95 -13.21 3.66 -12.51
C ILE A 95 -13.03 2.20 -12.13
N SER A 96 -12.49 1.37 -13.02
CA SER A 96 -12.23 -0.03 -12.71
C SER A 96 -11.00 -0.59 -13.43
N PRO A 97 -10.21 -1.45 -12.78
CA PRO A 97 -9.15 -2.17 -13.46
C PRO A 97 -9.77 -3.12 -14.49
N SER A 98 -9.10 -3.30 -15.63
CA SER A 98 -9.50 -4.33 -16.58
C SER A 98 -9.07 -5.73 -16.08
N HIS A 99 -9.60 -6.77 -16.74
CA HIS A 99 -9.14 -8.14 -16.48
C HIS A 99 -7.66 -8.36 -16.77
N LYS A 100 -7.05 -7.56 -17.67
CA LYS A 100 -5.62 -7.63 -17.96
C LYS A 100 -4.79 -7.05 -16.81
N PHE A 101 -5.24 -5.95 -16.22
CA PHE A 101 -4.54 -5.31 -15.09
C PHE A 101 -4.43 -6.23 -13.88
N LEU A 102 -5.51 -6.96 -13.56
CA LEU A 102 -5.55 -7.87 -12.41
C LEU A 102 -4.79 -9.19 -12.64
N SER A 103 -4.21 -9.40 -13.82
CA SER A 103 -3.42 -10.59 -14.09
C SER A 103 -2.05 -10.47 -13.41
N LEU A 104 -1.97 -10.94 -12.16
CA LEU A 104 -0.68 -11.14 -11.50
C LEU A 104 0.20 -12.02 -12.38
N LYS A 105 1.52 -11.79 -12.35
CA LYS A 105 2.46 -12.80 -12.86
C LYS A 105 2.16 -14.10 -12.10
N LYS A 106 1.66 -15.13 -12.81
CA LYS A 106 1.14 -16.39 -12.24
C LYS A 106 2.15 -17.17 -11.38
N THR A 107 3.39 -16.70 -11.25
CA THR A 107 4.52 -17.40 -10.65
C THR A 107 5.21 -16.62 -9.53
N TYR A 108 4.53 -15.67 -8.88
CA TYR A 108 5.10 -15.01 -7.71
C TYR A 108 5.21 -15.98 -6.52
N GLN A 109 6.43 -16.10 -6.04
CA GLN A 109 6.80 -16.80 -4.83
C GLN A 109 7.45 -15.79 -3.89
N ILE A 110 7.07 -15.84 -2.61
CA ILE A 110 7.60 -14.95 -1.57
C ILE A 110 8.54 -15.79 -0.69
N PRO A 111 9.79 -15.37 -0.44
CA PRO A 111 10.65 -16.12 0.46
C PRO A 111 10.03 -16.09 1.86
N PHE A 112 9.84 -17.26 2.45
CA PHE A 112 9.06 -17.45 3.66
C PHE A 112 9.75 -18.29 4.74
N SER A 113 9.60 -17.88 6.01
CA SER A 113 10.05 -18.63 7.19
C SER A 113 8.96 -18.73 8.26
N LEU A 114 8.79 -19.92 8.83
CA LEU A 114 7.98 -20.14 10.04
C LEU A 114 8.73 -19.83 11.35
N ASP A 115 9.99 -19.42 11.28
CA ASP A 115 10.81 -19.03 12.43
C ASP A 115 11.38 -17.65 12.15
N TYR A 116 10.86 -16.62 12.82
CA TYR A 116 11.28 -15.24 12.59
C TYR A 116 12.77 -14.99 12.89
N ASN A 117 13.40 -15.85 13.70
CA ASN A 117 14.84 -15.79 13.97
C ASN A 117 15.69 -16.38 12.86
N LYS A 118 15.09 -17.05 11.87
CA LYS A 118 15.81 -17.71 10.77
C LYS A 118 15.43 -17.13 9.43
N PRO A 119 16.43 -16.87 8.56
CA PRO A 119 16.16 -16.42 7.20
C PRO A 119 15.36 -17.48 6.44
N ALA A 120 14.52 -17.02 5.52
CA ALA A 120 13.70 -17.90 4.71
C ALA A 120 14.56 -18.76 3.78
N LYS A 121 14.39 -20.08 3.91
CA LYS A 121 14.98 -21.11 3.04
C LYS A 121 13.96 -21.74 2.08
N SER A 122 12.68 -21.40 2.22
CA SER A 122 11.62 -21.84 1.32
C SER A 122 10.84 -20.65 0.82
N TRP A 123 9.81 -20.96 0.05
CA TRP A 123 8.92 -20.00 -0.56
C TRP A 123 7.47 -20.34 -0.21
N ILE A 124 6.63 -19.32 -0.21
CA ILE A 124 5.17 -19.45 -0.21
C ILE A 124 4.67 -18.87 -1.53
N ASP A 125 3.81 -19.57 -2.23
CA ASP A 125 3.20 -19.02 -3.45
C ASP A 125 2.05 -18.05 -3.09
N ILE A 126 1.70 -17.16 -4.03
CA ILE A 126 0.63 -16.18 -3.80
C ILE A 126 -0.72 -16.84 -3.47
N HIS A 127 -1.04 -17.99 -4.04
CA HIS A 127 -2.33 -18.65 -3.78
C HIS A 127 -2.39 -19.17 -2.33
N GLN A 128 -1.32 -19.78 -1.85
CA GLN A 128 -1.16 -20.16 -0.44
C GLN A 128 -1.27 -18.93 0.47
N MET A 129 -0.59 -17.83 0.13
CA MET A 129 -0.66 -16.57 0.89
C MET A 129 -2.08 -16.01 0.95
N ASN A 130 -2.76 -15.92 -0.21
CA ASN A 130 -4.11 -15.38 -0.32
C ASN A 130 -5.09 -16.18 0.52
N ASN A 131 -5.04 -17.52 0.42
CA ASN A 131 -5.94 -18.39 1.16
C ASN A 131 -5.66 -18.37 2.66
N LEU A 132 -4.38 -18.33 3.05
CA LEU A 132 -3.97 -18.22 4.45
C LEU A 132 -4.50 -16.92 5.07
N LEU A 133 -4.22 -15.79 4.45
CA LEU A 133 -4.62 -14.49 4.98
C LEU A 133 -6.13 -14.30 4.93
N SER A 134 -6.81 -14.83 3.91
CA SER A 134 -8.26 -14.79 3.87
C SER A 134 -8.88 -15.58 5.02
N HIS A 135 -8.31 -16.74 5.34
CA HIS A 135 -8.75 -17.55 6.47
C HIS A 135 -8.52 -16.83 7.81
N ILE A 136 -7.31 -16.31 8.05
CA ILE A 136 -6.97 -15.67 9.33
C ILE A 136 -7.78 -14.40 9.55
N SER A 137 -7.99 -13.61 8.49
CA SER A 137 -8.65 -12.30 8.60
C SER A 137 -10.18 -12.36 8.55
N GLY A 138 -10.75 -13.46 8.05
CA GLY A 138 -12.19 -13.62 7.88
C GLY A 138 -12.78 -12.88 6.67
N TYR A 139 -11.96 -12.21 5.86
CA TYR A 139 -12.37 -11.55 4.61
C TYR A 139 -11.44 -11.94 3.47
N ARG A 140 -11.85 -11.67 2.22
CA ARG A 140 -11.04 -12.03 1.06
C ARG A 140 -9.79 -11.15 0.99
N PHE A 141 -8.62 -11.79 0.98
CA PHE A 141 -7.34 -11.14 0.70
C PHE A 141 -6.80 -11.55 -0.67
N ARG A 142 -6.20 -10.60 -1.39
CA ARG A 142 -5.48 -10.82 -2.63
C ARG A 142 -4.16 -10.06 -2.65
N TYR A 143 -3.07 -10.79 -2.83
CA TYR A 143 -1.77 -10.19 -3.09
C TYR A 143 -1.80 -9.44 -4.43
N ILE A 144 -1.26 -8.23 -4.44
CA ILE A 144 -1.08 -7.37 -5.62
C ILE A 144 0.34 -6.83 -5.64
N ASP A 145 0.83 -6.48 -6.83
CA ASP A 145 2.13 -5.82 -7.05
C ASP A 145 1.96 -4.42 -7.64
N ASN A 146 0.73 -3.90 -7.63
CA ASN A 146 0.34 -2.65 -8.26
C ASN A 146 -0.79 -1.99 -7.45
N LEU A 147 -0.85 -0.66 -7.51
CA LEU A 147 -1.96 0.11 -6.94
C LEU A 147 -3.26 -0.15 -7.72
N ILE A 148 -4.42 -0.14 -7.04
CA ILE A 148 -5.73 -0.27 -7.67
C ILE A 148 -6.58 0.96 -7.38
N ILE A 149 -7.30 1.45 -8.39
CA ILE A 149 -8.45 2.35 -8.22
C ILE A 149 -9.69 1.62 -8.75
N GLU A 150 -10.63 1.29 -7.86
CA GLU A 150 -11.90 0.64 -8.23
C GLU A 150 -13.03 1.32 -7.44
N GLN A 151 -13.55 2.41 -7.99
CA GLN A 151 -14.53 3.25 -7.29
C GLN A 151 -15.41 4.03 -8.28
N THR A 152 -16.61 4.39 -7.85
CA THR A 152 -17.40 5.43 -8.51
C THR A 152 -17.18 6.76 -7.79
N LEU A 153 -16.67 7.76 -8.50
CA LEU A 153 -16.43 9.12 -7.98
C LEU A 153 -17.43 10.11 -8.57
N SER A 154 -17.73 11.16 -7.83
CA SER A 154 -18.50 12.32 -8.26
C SER A 154 -17.82 13.60 -7.76
N LEU A 155 -18.31 14.77 -8.19
CA LEU A 155 -17.69 16.06 -7.83
C LEU A 155 -17.58 16.28 -6.30
N LYS A 156 -18.51 15.73 -5.51
CA LYS A 156 -18.49 15.83 -4.04
C LYS A 156 -17.40 14.99 -3.37
N ASP A 157 -16.88 13.98 -4.06
CA ASP A 157 -15.87 13.06 -3.53
C ASP A 157 -14.45 13.62 -3.74
N LEU A 158 -14.30 14.64 -4.60
CA LEU A 158 -13.01 15.24 -4.94
C LEU A 158 -12.59 16.31 -3.90
N PRO A 159 -11.27 16.56 -3.75
CA PRO A 159 -10.76 17.64 -2.91
C PRO A 159 -11.32 19.01 -3.30
N ARG A 160 -11.57 19.88 -2.30
CA ARG A 160 -12.13 21.22 -2.53
C ARG A 160 -11.21 22.14 -3.32
N LYS A 161 -9.90 21.97 -3.19
CA LYS A 161 -8.86 22.74 -3.87
C LYS A 161 -7.87 21.78 -4.50
N VAL A 162 -7.58 21.98 -5.77
CA VAL A 162 -6.70 21.13 -6.57
C VAL A 162 -5.74 22.04 -7.33
N ASN A 163 -4.45 21.75 -7.28
CA ASN A 163 -3.52 22.34 -8.23
C ASN A 163 -3.59 21.52 -9.54
N GLY A 164 -4.02 22.15 -10.64
CA GLY A 164 -4.13 21.48 -11.93
C GLY A 164 -2.77 21.17 -12.57
N ASP A 165 -1.71 21.87 -12.18
CA ASP A 165 -0.36 21.64 -12.68
C ASP A 165 0.14 20.25 -12.27
N VAL A 166 -0.18 19.80 -11.04
CA VAL A 166 0.29 18.51 -10.51
C VAL A 166 -0.29 17.30 -11.26
N LEU A 167 -1.39 17.49 -12.00
CA LEU A 167 -1.92 16.46 -12.92
C LEU A 167 -0.91 16.17 -14.05
N PHE A 168 0.01 17.08 -14.33
CA PHE A 168 1.02 16.97 -15.38
C PHE A 168 2.44 16.77 -14.85
N ASP A 169 2.63 16.82 -13.54
CA ASP A 169 3.90 16.51 -12.90
C ASP A 169 4.26 15.03 -13.02
N PHE A 170 5.47 14.77 -13.51
CA PHE A 170 6.01 13.44 -13.68
C PHE A 170 7.41 13.36 -13.11
N ASP A 171 7.59 12.51 -12.10
CA ASP A 171 8.92 12.13 -11.65
C ASP A 171 9.33 10.80 -12.27
N LYS A 172 10.30 10.87 -13.19
CA LYS A 172 10.85 9.69 -13.88
C LYS A 172 11.45 8.69 -12.89
N GLN A 173 12.06 9.15 -11.80
CA GLN A 173 12.69 8.27 -10.82
C GLN A 173 11.64 7.47 -10.05
N THR A 174 10.59 8.12 -9.55
CA THR A 174 9.46 7.46 -8.89
C THR A 174 8.77 6.49 -9.84
N CYS A 175 8.53 6.90 -11.09
CA CYS A 175 7.92 6.02 -12.09
C CYS A 175 8.77 4.76 -12.32
N ALA A 176 10.10 4.88 -12.38
CA ALA A 176 10.99 3.72 -12.47
C ALA A 176 10.87 2.77 -11.28
N PHE A 177 10.57 3.27 -10.08
CA PHE A 177 10.29 2.41 -8.93
C PHE A 177 8.97 1.64 -9.06
N LEU A 178 7.93 2.21 -9.68
CA LEU A 178 6.63 1.53 -9.85
C LEU A 178 6.77 0.30 -10.77
N TYR A 179 7.64 0.39 -11.76
CA TYR A 179 7.93 -0.71 -12.69
C TYR A 179 8.91 -1.75 -12.14
N LYS A 180 9.53 -1.48 -10.98
CA LYS A 180 10.45 -2.43 -10.34
C LYS A 180 9.65 -3.58 -9.74
N ALA A 181 10.15 -4.81 -9.92
CA ALA A 181 9.58 -5.97 -9.24
C ALA A 181 9.68 -5.83 -7.71
N GLU A 182 8.78 -6.52 -7.01
CA GLU A 182 8.79 -6.63 -5.55
C GLU A 182 10.16 -7.08 -5.02
N PRO A 183 10.61 -6.60 -3.84
CA PRO A 183 12.00 -6.71 -3.39
C PRO A 183 12.33 -8.09 -2.77
N PHE A 184 11.84 -9.19 -3.35
CA PHE A 184 12.00 -10.54 -2.81
C PHE A 184 13.46 -11.05 -2.80
N GLU A 185 14.35 -10.41 -3.57
CA GLU A 185 15.80 -10.63 -3.46
C GLU A 185 16.34 -10.07 -2.14
N LYS A 186 15.83 -8.91 -1.71
CA LYS A 186 16.32 -8.16 -0.54
C LYS A 186 15.52 -8.38 0.73
N CYS A 187 14.30 -8.89 0.63
CA CYS A 187 13.37 -9.03 1.76
C CYS A 187 12.74 -10.42 1.81
N ASP A 188 12.54 -10.95 3.02
CA ASP A 188 11.73 -12.14 3.26
C ASP A 188 10.62 -11.89 4.26
N LEU A 189 9.58 -12.71 4.15
CA LEU A 189 8.46 -12.72 5.07
C LEU A 189 8.68 -13.79 6.13
N ARG A 190 8.45 -13.45 7.40
CA ARG A 190 8.56 -14.41 8.49
C ARG A 190 7.35 -14.35 9.40
N TYR A 191 6.85 -15.52 9.79
CA TYR A 191 5.82 -15.62 10.81
C TYR A 191 6.43 -15.39 12.19
N ILE A 192 5.88 -14.43 12.93
CA ILE A 192 6.35 -14.02 14.26
C ILE A 192 5.55 -14.76 15.34
N ASN A 193 4.25 -14.48 15.44
CA ASN A 193 3.32 -15.10 16.38
C ASN A 193 1.87 -14.78 15.95
N GLU A 194 0.87 -15.22 16.71
CA GLU A 194 -0.55 -14.97 16.41
C GLU A 194 -0.99 -13.51 16.59
N PHE A 195 -0.33 -12.75 17.48
CA PHE A 195 -0.76 -11.39 17.84
C PHE A 195 -0.44 -10.39 16.73
N ILE A 196 0.76 -10.49 16.16
CA ILE A 196 1.23 -9.59 15.08
C ILE A 196 1.18 -10.27 13.71
N GLY A 197 1.16 -11.61 13.67
CA GLY A 197 1.17 -12.37 12.43
C GLY A 197 2.57 -12.41 11.83
N PHE A 198 2.78 -11.63 10.77
CA PHE A 198 3.99 -11.68 9.95
C PHE A 198 4.85 -10.42 10.13
N GLY A 199 6.12 -10.53 9.79
CA GLY A 199 7.04 -9.40 9.67
C GLY A 199 7.89 -9.51 8.41
N VAL A 200 8.34 -8.37 7.89
CA VAL A 200 9.30 -8.32 6.79
C VAL A 200 10.70 -8.14 7.36
N TYR A 201 11.65 -8.89 6.83
CA TYR A 201 13.04 -8.88 7.28
C TYR A 201 13.98 -8.72 6.09
N ALA A 202 15.12 -8.08 6.33
CA ALA A 202 16.16 -7.93 5.32
C ALA A 202 16.86 -9.28 5.08
N ARG A 203 16.93 -9.72 3.82
CA ARG A 203 17.73 -10.89 3.36
C ARG A 203 19.17 -10.50 3.06
N GLU A 204 19.38 -9.24 2.74
CA GLU A 204 20.66 -8.61 2.41
C GLU A 204 20.77 -7.28 3.14
N ALA A 205 21.95 -6.66 3.13
CA ALA A 205 22.09 -5.32 3.67
C ALA A 205 21.34 -4.30 2.79
N ILE A 206 20.65 -3.34 3.42
CA ILE A 206 19.96 -2.23 2.75
C ILE A 206 20.66 -0.94 3.19
N LEU A 207 21.06 -0.10 2.24
CA LEU A 207 21.81 1.12 2.55
C LEU A 207 20.87 2.24 3.00
N ARG A 208 21.38 3.15 3.84
CA ARG A 208 20.65 4.36 4.22
C ARG A 208 20.23 5.15 2.97
N GLY A 209 18.99 5.59 2.94
CA GLY A 209 18.41 6.34 1.83
C GLY A 209 17.95 5.47 0.66
N GLU A 210 18.17 4.16 0.71
CA GLU A 210 17.72 3.24 -0.32
C GLU A 210 16.19 3.07 -0.29
N PHE A 211 15.57 3.10 -1.47
CA PHE A 211 14.17 2.77 -1.67
C PHE A 211 13.94 1.26 -1.50
N VAL A 212 12.99 0.89 -0.64
CA VAL A 212 12.69 -0.51 -0.31
C VAL A 212 11.52 -1.03 -1.14
N CYS A 213 10.33 -0.47 -0.95
CA CYS A 213 9.11 -0.85 -1.68
C CYS A 213 8.04 0.24 -1.58
N PHE A 214 7.04 0.15 -2.44
CA PHE A 214 5.78 0.89 -2.27
C PHE A 214 4.83 0.12 -1.36
N TYR A 215 3.97 0.87 -0.68
CA TYR A 215 2.81 0.36 0.03
C TYR A 215 1.61 0.35 -0.91
N TYR A 216 1.25 -0.84 -1.40
CA TYR A 216 0.15 -1.00 -2.36
C TYR A 216 -1.15 -1.46 -1.70
N GLY A 217 -2.24 -1.09 -2.36
CA GLY A 217 -3.60 -1.38 -1.95
C GLY A 217 -4.63 -0.80 -2.91
N VAL A 218 -5.87 -0.71 -2.45
CA VAL A 218 -6.96 -0.03 -3.16
C VAL A 218 -7.01 1.42 -2.72
N LYS A 219 -7.06 2.35 -3.68
CA LYS A 219 -7.27 3.76 -3.40
C LYS A 219 -8.73 3.99 -3.01
N THR A 220 -8.94 4.57 -1.83
CA THR A 220 -10.26 4.88 -1.30
C THR A 220 -10.20 6.05 -0.32
N SER A 221 -11.25 6.87 -0.31
CA SER A 221 -11.49 7.90 0.70
C SER A 221 -12.13 7.34 1.97
N ASN A 222 -12.79 6.18 1.88
CA ASN A 222 -13.64 5.62 2.93
C ASN A 222 -13.26 4.13 3.17
N PRO A 223 -12.11 3.85 3.80
CA PRO A 223 -11.71 2.49 4.11
C PRO A 223 -12.65 1.88 5.16
N GLU A 224 -13.08 0.63 4.95
CA GLU A 224 -13.83 -0.12 5.96
C GLU A 224 -12.94 -0.44 7.18
N ILE A 225 -11.67 -0.76 6.93
CA ILE A 225 -10.68 -1.12 7.94
C ILE A 225 -9.54 -0.09 7.94
N LYS A 226 -9.63 0.88 8.85
CA LYS A 226 -8.62 1.95 8.97
C LYS A 226 -7.21 1.45 9.32
N ARG A 227 -7.09 0.26 9.91
CA ARG A 227 -5.79 -0.33 10.33
C ARG A 227 -4.79 -0.49 9.18
N TYR A 228 -5.28 -0.66 7.95
CA TYR A 228 -4.40 -0.85 6.80
C TYR A 228 -4.42 0.35 5.84
N HIS A 229 -4.97 1.49 6.28
CA HIS A 229 -5.14 2.67 5.45
C HIS A 229 -4.02 3.68 5.67
N PHE A 230 -3.30 3.99 4.61
CA PHE A 230 -2.46 5.19 4.53
C PHE A 230 -3.31 6.35 4.00
N SER A 231 -3.62 7.32 4.86
CA SER A 231 -4.38 8.49 4.48
C SER A 231 -3.66 9.35 3.44
N SER A 232 -4.42 9.94 2.53
CA SER A 232 -3.89 10.85 1.51
C SER A 232 -3.46 12.18 2.12
N ARG A 233 -2.45 12.81 1.50
CA ARG A 233 -2.06 14.18 1.84
C ARG A 233 -2.20 15.15 0.67
N PHE A 234 -1.77 14.72 -0.52
CA PHE A 234 -1.71 15.55 -1.73
C PHE A 234 -2.40 14.88 -2.93
N ASP A 235 -3.07 13.75 -2.72
CA ASP A 235 -3.78 13.03 -3.78
C ASP A 235 -4.90 13.89 -4.37
N VAL A 236 -4.85 14.12 -5.69
CA VAL A 236 -5.83 14.98 -6.37
C VAL A 236 -7.22 14.37 -6.42
N LEU A 237 -7.38 13.06 -6.20
CA LEU A 237 -8.69 12.42 -6.08
C LEU A 237 -9.12 12.26 -4.61
N GLY A 238 -8.30 12.75 -3.66
CA GLY A 238 -8.62 12.69 -2.23
C GLY A 238 -8.57 11.28 -1.65
N MET A 239 -7.93 10.33 -2.33
CA MET A 239 -7.96 8.92 -1.93
C MET A 239 -6.67 8.48 -1.22
N GLY A 240 -6.79 7.87 -0.05
CA GLY A 240 -5.69 7.14 0.60
C GLY A 240 -5.56 5.71 0.07
N THR A 241 -4.55 4.96 0.53
CA THR A 241 -4.31 3.56 0.11
C THR A 241 -4.73 2.59 1.21
N ASP A 242 -5.74 1.76 0.95
CA ASP A 242 -6.19 0.69 1.84
C ASP A 242 -5.59 -0.68 1.42
N ALA A 243 -4.78 -1.25 2.29
CA ALA A 243 -4.12 -2.54 2.10
C ALA A 243 -4.83 -3.74 2.76
N SER A 244 -6.08 -3.57 3.21
CA SER A 244 -6.82 -4.62 3.93
C SER A 244 -7.06 -5.84 3.03
N SER A 245 -7.79 -5.65 1.93
CA SER A 245 -8.25 -6.71 1.03
C SER A 245 -7.28 -6.97 -0.13
N TYR A 246 -6.54 -5.95 -0.57
CA TYR A 246 -5.52 -6.07 -1.60
C TYR A 246 -4.23 -5.44 -1.10
N SER A 247 -3.09 -6.12 -1.20
CA SER A 247 -1.80 -5.48 -0.90
C SER A 247 -0.59 -6.29 -1.35
N ASN A 248 0.60 -5.74 -1.15
CA ASN A 248 1.89 -6.39 -1.37
C ASN A 248 2.61 -6.69 -0.04
N ILE A 249 3.91 -7.01 -0.10
CA ILE A 249 4.71 -7.35 1.08
C ILE A 249 4.80 -6.20 2.10
N ALA A 250 4.64 -4.95 1.66
CA ALA A 250 4.78 -3.78 2.53
C ALA A 250 3.77 -3.74 3.67
N ARG A 251 2.58 -4.35 3.54
CA ARG A 251 1.59 -4.42 4.63
C ARG A 251 2.05 -5.18 5.87
N PHE A 252 3.08 -6.02 5.73
CA PHE A 252 3.62 -6.83 6.81
C PHE A 252 4.83 -6.17 7.47
N ILE A 253 5.20 -4.94 7.07
CA ILE A 253 6.23 -4.15 7.75
C ILE A 253 5.62 -3.64 9.03
N ASN A 254 6.13 -4.10 10.16
CA ASN A 254 5.53 -3.83 11.45
C ASN A 254 5.87 -2.45 12.00
N HIS A 255 5.12 -2.09 13.04
CA HIS A 255 5.33 -0.86 13.77
C HIS A 255 6.61 -0.87 14.63
N ALA A 256 7.33 0.25 14.63
CA ALA A 256 8.11 0.72 15.78
C ALA A 256 8.14 2.25 15.79
N PRO A 257 8.22 2.92 16.94
CA PRO A 257 8.24 4.39 16.99
C PRO A 257 9.48 4.95 16.29
N ALA A 258 9.34 6.10 15.66
CA ALA A 258 10.48 6.89 15.23
C ALA A 258 11.27 7.38 16.45
N ARG A 259 12.60 7.44 16.34
CA ARG A 259 13.45 7.97 17.42
C ARG A 259 13.09 9.40 17.82
N THR A 260 12.57 10.19 16.87
CA THR A 260 12.14 11.57 17.09
C THR A 260 10.81 11.69 17.83
N ARG A 261 10.02 10.60 17.93
CA ARG A 261 8.72 10.58 18.62
C ARG A 261 8.85 10.21 20.10
N VAL A 262 9.93 9.53 20.49
CA VAL A 262 10.15 9.13 21.89
C VAL A 262 10.89 10.22 22.66
N LYS A 263 10.46 10.48 23.91
CA LYS A 263 11.13 11.45 24.80
C LYS A 263 12.51 10.96 25.25
N GLN A 264 12.65 9.66 25.45
CA GLN A 264 13.88 9.02 25.87
C GLN A 264 14.11 7.77 25.03
N VAL A 265 15.34 7.60 24.55
CA VAL A 265 15.74 6.40 23.81
C VAL A 265 16.07 5.29 24.79
N GLU A 266 15.38 4.18 24.67
CA GLU A 266 15.57 2.96 25.45
C GLU A 266 16.43 1.97 24.64
N PRO A 267 17.64 1.63 25.08
CA PRO A 267 18.55 0.76 24.33
C PRO A 267 18.02 -0.67 24.13
N SER A 268 17.10 -1.11 24.98
CA SER A 268 16.48 -2.45 24.94
C SER A 268 15.39 -2.57 23.88
N LEU A 269 14.94 -1.47 23.27
CA LEU A 269 13.81 -1.43 22.34
C LEU A 269 14.24 -1.11 20.90
N LEU A 270 13.50 -1.68 19.94
CA LEU A 270 13.66 -1.35 18.53
C LEU A 270 12.91 -0.06 18.18
N TYR A 271 13.41 0.57 17.13
CA TYR A 271 12.91 1.81 16.55
C TYR A 271 12.72 1.64 15.05
N ALA A 272 11.88 2.48 14.46
CA ALA A 272 11.70 2.52 13.02
C ALA A 272 13.07 2.65 12.32
N ASN A 273 13.33 1.73 11.39
CA ASN A 273 14.49 1.77 10.50
C ASN A 273 14.09 2.14 9.07
N LEU A 274 12.79 2.28 8.81
CA LEU A 274 12.22 2.84 7.60
C LEU A 274 11.49 4.16 7.90
N ALA A 275 11.45 5.03 6.90
CA ALA A 275 10.51 6.14 6.81
C ALA A 275 9.66 5.96 5.56
N TYR A 276 8.47 6.56 5.57
CA TYR A 276 7.67 6.69 4.36
C TYR A 276 7.92 8.04 3.68
N ARG A 277 7.70 8.08 2.37
CA ARG A 277 7.58 9.30 1.57
C ARG A 277 6.35 9.18 0.67
N TRP A 278 5.64 10.28 0.53
CA TRP A 278 4.62 10.44 -0.50
C TRP A 278 5.31 10.83 -1.80
N TYR A 279 4.99 10.11 -2.86
CA TYR A 279 5.35 10.48 -4.21
C TYR A 279 4.08 10.77 -4.98
N LEU A 280 4.14 11.78 -5.86
CA LEU A 280 3.02 12.25 -6.64
C LEU A 280 3.32 12.03 -8.12
N LEU A 281 2.47 11.28 -8.81
CA LEU A 281 2.60 11.00 -10.23
C LEU A 281 1.28 11.33 -10.91
N TYR A 282 1.27 12.37 -11.75
CA TYR A 282 0.04 12.86 -12.40
C TYR A 282 -1.10 13.13 -11.40
N GLY A 283 -0.73 13.66 -10.22
CA GLY A 283 -1.64 13.94 -9.12
C GLY A 283 -2.08 12.72 -8.30
N ILE A 284 -1.72 11.50 -8.70
CA ILE A 284 -1.99 10.29 -7.91
C ILE A 284 -0.87 10.07 -6.90
N GLU A 285 -1.24 10.00 -5.63
CA GLU A 285 -0.30 9.82 -4.53
C GLU A 285 -0.02 8.32 -4.28
N VAL A 286 1.26 7.98 -4.18
CA VAL A 286 1.75 6.65 -3.77
C VAL A 286 2.69 6.79 -2.59
N VAL A 287 2.68 5.80 -1.68
CA VAL A 287 3.50 5.82 -0.46
C VAL A 287 4.63 4.83 -0.62
N GLY A 288 5.88 5.28 -0.55
CA GLY A 288 7.06 4.44 -0.65
C GLY A 288 7.90 4.47 0.63
N PHE A 289 8.56 3.36 0.94
CA PHE A 289 9.40 3.21 2.11
C PHE A 289 10.89 3.29 1.78
N ILE A 290 11.63 4.00 2.63
CA ILE A 290 13.06 4.31 2.45
C ILE A 290 13.79 4.02 3.75
N ALA A 291 14.98 3.42 3.65
CA ALA A 291 15.81 3.12 4.80
C ALA A 291 16.34 4.40 5.48
N LEU A 292 16.09 4.54 6.79
CA LEU A 292 16.57 5.67 7.61
C LEU A 292 18.04 5.55 8.01
N LYS A 293 18.52 4.31 8.06
CA LYS A 293 19.89 3.90 8.43
C LYS A 293 20.32 2.74 7.54
N ASN A 294 21.57 2.33 7.63
CA ASN A 294 21.97 1.03 7.11
C ASN A 294 21.24 -0.06 7.91
N ILE A 295 20.64 -1.02 7.21
CA ILE A 295 19.91 -2.14 7.79
C ILE A 295 20.70 -3.40 7.47
N ALA A 296 21.14 -4.11 8.49
CA ALA A 296 21.90 -5.34 8.32
C ALA A 296 20.99 -6.49 7.87
N LYS A 297 21.61 -7.48 7.21
CA LYS A 297 20.95 -8.76 6.91
C LYS A 297 20.37 -9.37 8.18
N GLY A 298 19.11 -9.76 8.11
CA GLY A 298 18.38 -10.38 9.20
C GLY A 298 17.62 -9.40 10.11
N GLU A 299 17.83 -8.09 9.99
CA GLU A 299 17.04 -7.11 10.74
C GLU A 299 15.58 -7.09 10.26
N GLN A 300 14.63 -6.92 11.19
CA GLN A 300 13.23 -6.66 10.86
C GLN A 300 13.10 -5.25 10.29
N LEU A 301 12.30 -5.10 9.23
CA LEU A 301 11.91 -3.81 8.69
C LEU A 301 10.76 -3.25 9.52
N LEU A 302 10.92 -2.03 10.02
CA LEU A 302 10.03 -1.39 10.98
C LEU A 302 9.77 0.07 10.58
N ILE A 303 8.52 0.50 10.68
CA ILE A 303 8.09 1.85 10.36
C ILE A 303 7.23 2.45 11.47
N ASP A 304 7.25 3.78 11.61
CA ASP A 304 6.37 4.48 12.53
C ASP A 304 4.98 4.64 11.90
N TYR A 305 3.96 4.03 12.51
CA TYR A 305 2.56 4.14 12.07
C TYR A 305 1.93 5.48 12.51
N GLY A 306 2.60 6.21 13.40
CA GLY A 306 2.10 7.46 13.98
C GLY A 306 1.13 7.23 15.15
N PRO A 307 0.93 8.27 15.97
CA PRO A 307 0.12 8.17 17.19
C PRO A 307 -1.37 7.89 16.91
N GLY A 308 -1.93 8.48 15.85
CA GLY A 308 -3.35 8.32 15.50
C GLY A 308 -3.76 6.89 15.13
N TYR A 309 -2.80 6.00 14.83
CA TYR A 309 -3.09 4.58 14.63
C TYR A 309 -3.44 3.88 15.94
N PHE A 310 -2.80 4.29 17.04
CA PHE A 310 -2.91 3.60 18.33
C PHE A 310 -4.03 4.17 19.20
N GLU A 311 -4.43 5.44 19.05
CA GLU A 311 -5.46 6.06 19.89
C GLU A 311 -6.79 5.26 19.90
N PRO A 312 -7.34 4.87 21.09
CA PRO A 312 -6.91 5.22 22.45
C PRO A 312 -5.98 4.20 23.14
N THR A 313 -5.53 3.17 22.44
CA THR A 313 -4.63 2.12 22.97
C THR A 313 -3.17 2.55 23.00
N GLU A 314 -2.38 1.94 23.89
CA GLU A 314 -0.93 2.13 23.92
C GLU A 314 -0.21 1.21 22.91
N GLU A 315 0.95 1.64 22.42
CA GLU A 315 1.72 0.89 21.42
C GLU A 315 2.45 -0.32 22.03
N CYS A 316 2.33 -1.48 21.37
CA CYS A 316 3.19 -2.63 21.64
C CYS A 316 4.53 -2.44 20.92
N ARG A 317 5.63 -2.96 21.49
CA ARG A 317 7.00 -2.69 21.00
C ARG A 317 7.82 -3.96 20.86
N PHE A 318 8.74 -3.95 19.90
CA PHE A 318 9.76 -5.00 19.80
C PHE A 318 10.98 -4.63 20.64
N ASN A 319 11.55 -5.60 21.35
CA ASN A 319 12.85 -5.46 21.98
C ASN A 319 13.99 -5.82 21.01
N VAL A 320 15.24 -5.57 21.39
CA VAL A 320 16.42 -5.84 20.54
C VAL A 320 16.62 -7.31 20.16
N GLU A 321 16.06 -8.25 20.92
CA GLU A 321 16.00 -9.67 20.56
C GLU A 321 14.84 -10.02 19.60
N GLY A 322 14.06 -9.04 19.17
CA GLY A 322 12.92 -9.23 18.26
C GLY A 322 11.66 -9.76 18.93
N LYS A 323 11.59 -9.78 20.26
CA LYS A 323 10.41 -10.19 21.02
C LYS A 323 9.39 -9.07 21.11
N PHE A 324 8.12 -9.40 20.98
CA PHE A 324 7.01 -8.45 21.04
C PHE A 324 6.51 -8.27 22.47
N LEU A 325 6.51 -7.02 22.94
CA LEU A 325 6.16 -6.63 24.31
C LEU A 325 4.85 -5.84 24.30
N ALA A 326 4.01 -6.10 25.30
CA ALA A 326 2.86 -5.28 25.63
C ALA A 326 3.32 -3.91 26.17
N PRO A 327 2.43 -2.89 26.24
CA PRO A 327 2.78 -1.56 26.72
C PRO A 327 3.37 -1.53 28.14
N ASN A 328 2.95 -2.46 28.99
CA ASN A 328 3.49 -2.65 30.35
C ASN A 328 4.85 -3.38 30.39
N GLY A 329 5.48 -3.64 29.24
CA GLY A 329 6.76 -4.34 29.11
C GLY A 329 6.69 -5.86 29.19
N MET A 330 5.51 -6.45 29.42
CA MET A 330 5.36 -7.91 29.48
C MET A 330 5.53 -8.55 28.10
N LEU A 331 6.22 -9.68 28.07
CA LEU A 331 6.37 -10.48 26.85
C LEU A 331 5.01 -11.04 26.40
N LEU A 332 4.62 -10.74 25.17
CA LEU A 332 3.48 -11.38 24.52
C LEU A 332 3.94 -12.72 23.94
N SER A 333 3.72 -13.79 24.70
CA SER A 333 4.01 -15.16 24.28
C SER A 333 2.73 -15.88 23.85
N GLU A 334 2.75 -16.46 22.66
CA GLU A 334 1.71 -17.37 22.17
C GLU A 334 1.61 -18.61 23.07
N LYS A 335 0.38 -19.08 23.34
CA LYS A 335 0.22 -20.39 24.00
C LYS A 335 0.50 -21.49 23.00
N HIS A 336 0.86 -22.66 23.52
CA HIS A 336 1.16 -23.81 22.66
C HIS A 336 0.01 -24.20 21.73
N HIS A 337 -1.23 -24.15 22.22
CA HIS A 337 -2.41 -24.50 21.43
C HIS A 337 -2.66 -23.53 20.27
N GLU A 338 -2.50 -22.24 20.52
CA GLU A 338 -2.63 -21.16 19.54
C GLU A 338 -1.60 -21.31 18.41
N LYS A 339 -0.33 -21.52 18.78
CA LYS A 339 0.75 -21.83 17.82
C LYS A 339 0.42 -23.06 16.97
N LEU A 340 -0.06 -24.14 17.60
CA LEU A 340 -0.41 -25.38 16.90
C LEU A 340 -1.59 -25.16 15.95
N ASN A 341 -2.59 -24.36 16.35
CA ASN A 341 -3.72 -24.00 15.51
C ASN A 341 -3.25 -23.24 14.26
N MET A 342 -2.38 -22.25 14.42
CA MET A 342 -1.84 -21.51 13.27
C MET A 342 -1.06 -22.42 12.32
N LEU A 343 -0.23 -23.33 12.85
CA LEU A 343 0.48 -24.31 12.03
C LEU A 343 -0.50 -25.21 11.25
N ARG A 344 -1.61 -25.61 11.86
CA ARG A 344 -2.64 -26.43 11.18
C ARG A 344 -3.31 -25.66 10.05
N ILE A 345 -3.63 -24.39 10.26
CA ILE A 345 -4.20 -23.51 9.23
C ILE A 345 -3.20 -23.36 8.07
N MET A 346 -1.93 -23.09 8.37
CA MET A 346 -0.88 -23.00 7.35
C MET A 346 -0.69 -24.31 6.58
N ALA A 347 -0.68 -25.45 7.27
CA ALA A 347 -0.56 -26.77 6.63
C ALA A 347 -1.78 -27.09 5.74
N LYS A 348 -3.00 -26.76 6.19
CA LYS A 348 -4.24 -26.88 5.41
C LYS A 348 -4.17 -26.11 4.09
N HIS A 349 -3.49 -24.97 4.09
CA HIS A 349 -3.26 -24.15 2.90
C HIS A 349 -1.96 -24.46 2.17
N GLY A 350 -1.39 -25.66 2.36
CA GLY A 350 -0.29 -26.17 1.53
C GLY A 350 1.12 -25.75 1.95
N ILE A 351 1.29 -25.07 3.08
CA ILE A 351 2.61 -24.67 3.57
C ILE A 351 3.32 -25.89 4.16
N SER A 352 4.15 -26.53 3.35
CA SER A 352 4.81 -27.81 3.66
C SER A 352 5.65 -27.77 4.94
N GLN A 353 6.33 -26.65 5.22
CA GLN A 353 7.08 -26.48 6.47
C GLN A 353 6.20 -26.61 7.71
N ALA A 354 4.94 -26.16 7.64
CA ALA A 354 4.02 -26.22 8.78
C ALA A 354 3.54 -27.66 9.00
N ALA A 355 3.20 -28.36 7.91
CA ALA A 355 2.86 -29.78 7.95
C ALA A 355 4.01 -30.61 8.54
N TYR A 356 5.25 -30.38 8.08
CA TYR A 356 6.42 -31.06 8.61
C TYR A 356 6.61 -30.80 10.12
N ARG A 357 6.43 -29.54 10.60
CA ARG A 357 6.53 -29.22 12.03
C ARG A 357 5.50 -29.94 12.89
N ILE A 358 4.28 -30.11 12.38
CA ILE A 358 3.22 -30.84 13.08
C ILE A 358 3.57 -32.33 13.16
N LEU A 359 4.03 -32.91 12.05
CA LEU A 359 4.27 -34.36 11.93
C LEU A 359 5.60 -34.84 12.50
N LYS A 360 6.60 -33.95 12.64
CA LYS A 360 7.96 -34.33 13.08
C LYS A 360 7.98 -35.11 14.40
N ARG A 361 7.27 -34.63 15.43
CA ARG A 361 7.27 -35.29 16.75
C ARG A 361 6.54 -36.64 16.73
N PRO A 362 5.32 -36.75 16.16
CA PRO A 362 4.66 -38.04 15.97
C PRO A 362 5.52 -39.06 15.19
N LEU A 363 6.18 -38.63 14.12
CA LEU A 363 7.05 -39.51 13.33
C LEU A 363 8.24 -40.01 14.14
N ILE A 364 8.91 -39.14 14.90
CA ILE A 364 10.02 -39.55 15.78
C ILE A 364 9.53 -40.53 16.85
N ALA A 365 8.40 -40.25 17.50
CA ALA A 365 7.83 -41.14 18.51
C ALA A 365 7.47 -42.52 17.93
N LEU A 366 6.88 -42.54 16.73
CA LEU A 366 6.57 -43.78 16.01
C LEU A 366 7.84 -44.56 15.66
N SER A 367 8.89 -43.89 15.18
CA SER A 367 10.18 -44.53 14.88
C SER A 367 10.84 -45.13 16.13
N ILE A 368 10.79 -44.42 17.26
CA ILE A 368 11.31 -44.94 18.54
C ILE A 368 10.50 -46.15 19.00
N ALA A 369 9.16 -46.07 18.95
CA ALA A 369 8.29 -47.18 19.32
C ALA A 369 8.52 -48.41 18.45
N LEU A 370 8.70 -48.22 17.14
CA LEU A 370 9.04 -49.30 16.21
C LEU A 370 10.39 -49.93 16.53
N ALA A 371 11.42 -49.12 16.82
CA ALA A 371 12.75 -49.62 17.18
C ALA A 371 12.71 -50.43 18.49
N VAL A 372 11.98 -49.96 19.50
CA VAL A 372 11.79 -50.69 20.76
C VAL A 372 11.02 -51.99 20.53
N PHE A 373 9.96 -51.97 19.72
CA PHE A 373 9.19 -53.16 19.38
C PHE A 373 10.06 -54.21 18.68
N VAL A 374 10.87 -53.79 17.70
CA VAL A 374 11.83 -54.67 17.00
C VAL A 374 12.84 -55.25 17.99
N LEU A 375 13.42 -54.43 18.89
CA LEU A 375 14.36 -54.91 19.90
C LEU A 375 13.75 -55.96 20.83
N ILE A 376 12.50 -55.75 21.28
CA ILE A 376 11.78 -56.71 22.14
C ILE A 376 11.48 -58.01 21.39
N TYR A 377 11.16 -57.94 20.09
CA TYR A 377 10.81 -59.13 19.31
C TYR A 377 12.02 -60.03 18.99
N TYR A 378 13.22 -59.45 18.89
CA TYR A 378 14.45 -60.19 18.57
C TYR A 378 15.29 -60.59 19.79
N MET A 379 14.88 -60.19 21.00
CA MET A 379 15.41 -60.69 22.27
C MET A 379 14.57 -61.86 22.76
#